data_AF-A0A2Z5UA52-F1
#
_entry.id   AF-A0A2Z5UA52-F1
#
_cell.length_a   1.000
_cell.length_b   1.000
_cell.length_c   1.000
_cell.angle_alpha   90.00
_cell.angle_beta   90.00
_cell.angle_gamma   90.00
#
_symmetry.space_group_name_H-M   'P 1'
#
loop_
_entity.id
_entity.type
_entity.pdbx_description
1 polymer ?
#
loop_
_entity_poly.entity_id
_entity_poly.type
_entity_poly.pdbx_seq_one_letter_code
_entity_poly.pdbx_strand_id
1 'polypeptide(L)'
;MLDNLPEQLLRHRRAVGIVAILIAALTWTVDLTGVVYECPYCRSQRTVIGLLGLLLMLPNPAHWLVRYLSAVFAVFGLSVGATQHFRGWARIMGGEFEWGEQWYVNPWMLSGFALFIIVGLLLLIWSWRPGAPATT
;
A
#
# COMPACT_ATOMS: atom_id res chain seq x y z
N MET A 1 22.12 -5.42 7.18
CA MET A 1 21.60 -5.82 5.84
C MET A 1 20.32 -5.07 5.48
N LEU A 2 19.43 -4.79 6.45
CA LEU A 2 18.25 -3.94 6.26
C LEU A 2 18.56 -2.44 6.19
N ASP A 3 19.78 -2.05 6.59
CA ASP A 3 20.20 -0.64 6.72
C ASP A 3 20.23 0.13 5.39
N ASN A 4 20.37 -0.58 4.26
CA ASN A 4 20.44 0.00 2.91
C ASN A 4 19.17 -0.26 2.07
N LEU A 5 18.12 -0.84 2.68
CA LEU A 5 16.90 -1.24 1.98
C LEU A 5 16.15 -0.04 1.35
N PRO A 6 15.99 1.11 2.04
CA PRO A 6 15.38 2.30 1.44
C PRO A 6 16.11 2.80 0.20
N GLU A 7 17.45 2.85 0.23
CA GLU A 7 18.29 3.29 -0.88
C GLU A 7 18.16 2.36 -2.10
N GLN A 8 18.14 1.04 -1.86
CA GLN A 8 17.96 0.05 -2.92
C GLN A 8 16.57 0.17 -3.57
N LEU A 9 15.52 0.36 -2.77
CA LEU A 9 14.15 0.58 -3.24
C LEU A 9 14.03 1.87 -4.04
N LEU A 10 14.64 2.96 -3.57
CA LEU A 10 14.66 4.25 -4.27
C LEU A 10 15.43 4.18 -5.59
N ARG A 11 16.55 3.44 -5.64
CA ARG A 11 17.30 3.18 -6.88
C ARG A 11 16.42 2.51 -7.93
N HIS A 12 15.53 1.61 -7.50
CA HIS A 12 14.57 0.91 -8.35
C HIS A 12 13.14 1.46 -8.23
N ARG A 13 12.96 2.74 -7.87
CA ARG A 13 11.65 3.32 -7.55
C ARG A 13 10.57 3.06 -8.60
N ARG A 14 10.94 3.05 -9.89
CA ARG A 14 9.99 2.79 -10.99
C ARG A 14 9.51 1.35 -10.98
N ALA A 15 10.41 0.39 -10.70
CA ALA A 15 10.02 -1.01 -10.55
C ALA A 15 9.12 -1.18 -9.32
N VAL A 16 9.42 -0.52 -8.19
CA VAL A 16 8.56 -0.53 -7.00
C VAL A 16 7.17 0.02 -7.31
N GLY A 17 7.09 1.16 -8.01
CA GLY A 17 5.82 1.75 -8.43
C GLY A 17 5.05 0.84 -9.39
N ILE A 18 5.71 0.21 -10.36
CA ILE A 18 5.10 -0.77 -11.27
C ILE A 18 4.53 -1.95 -10.47
N VAL A 19 5.30 -2.50 -9.53
CA VAL A 19 4.83 -3.61 -8.67
C VAL A 19 3.59 -3.20 -7.88
N ALA A 20 3.56 -2.00 -7.30
CA ALA A 20 2.39 -1.49 -6.58
C ALA A 20 1.15 -1.38 -7.50
N ILE A 21 1.33 -0.87 -8.72
CA ILE A 21 0.26 -0.77 -9.72
C ILE A 21 -0.23 -2.16 -10.14
N LEU A 22 0.68 -3.11 -10.35
CA LEU A 22 0.32 -4.49 -10.68
C LEU A 22 -0.47 -5.16 -9.56
N ILE A 23 -0.07 -4.96 -8.30
CA ILE A 23 -0.83 -5.45 -7.14
C ILE A 23 -2.25 -4.84 -7.13
N ALA A 24 -2.36 -3.53 -7.33
CA ALA A 24 -3.66 -2.85 -7.37
C ALA A 24 -4.53 -3.35 -8.54
N ALA A 25 -3.96 -3.54 -9.73
CA ALA A 25 -4.67 -4.03 -10.90
C ALA A 25 -5.14 -5.48 -10.73
N LEU A 26 -4.25 -6.37 -10.26
CA LEU A 26 -4.58 -7.77 -10.02
C LEU A 26 -5.70 -7.91 -8.98
N THR A 27 -5.62 -7.17 -7.87
CA THR A 27 -6.65 -7.21 -6.83
C THR A 27 -7.98 -6.59 -7.28
N TRP A 28 -7.95 -5.58 -8.15
CA TRP A 28 -9.15 -5.08 -8.82
C TRP A 28 -9.76 -6.13 -9.76
N THR A 29 -8.96 -6.82 -10.57
CA THR A 29 -9.44 -7.89 -11.46
C THR A 29 -10.12 -9.01 -10.69
N VAL A 30 -9.52 -9.46 -9.58
CA VAL A 30 -10.09 -10.50 -8.70
C VAL A 30 -11.44 -10.07 -8.12
N ASP A 31 -11.58 -8.81 -7.72
CA ASP A 31 -12.85 -8.28 -7.20
C ASP A 31 -13.91 -8.11 -8.30
N LEU A 32 -13.54 -7.60 -9.48
CA LEU A 32 -14.49 -7.38 -10.59
C LEU A 32 -14.96 -8.68 -11.23
N THR A 33 -14.19 -9.76 -11.11
CA THR A 33 -14.57 -11.10 -11.58
C THR A 33 -15.43 -11.86 -10.56
N GLY A 34 -15.74 -11.25 -9.41
CA GLY A 34 -16.58 -11.85 -8.37
C GLY A 34 -15.93 -13.01 -7.63
N VAL A 35 -14.61 -13.19 -7.76
CA VAL A 35 -13.86 -14.26 -7.07
C VAL A 35 -13.78 -14.00 -5.56
N VAL A 36 -13.85 -12.73 -5.14
CA VAL A 36 -13.88 -12.31 -3.74
C VAL A 36 -15.10 -11.43 -3.51
N TYR A 37 -15.65 -11.52 -2.30
CA TYR A 37 -16.77 -10.70 -1.87
C TYR A 37 -16.45 -9.19 -1.95
N GLU A 38 -17.47 -8.37 -2.18
CA GLU A 38 -17.30 -6.93 -2.29
C GLU A 38 -16.95 -6.31 -0.93
N CYS A 39 -15.73 -5.79 -0.81
CA CYS A 39 -15.28 -5.15 0.42
C CYS A 39 -14.93 -3.67 0.20
N PRO A 40 -15.69 -2.71 0.76
CA PRO A 40 -15.43 -1.28 0.57
C PRO A 40 -14.07 -0.83 1.14
N TYR A 41 -13.62 -1.48 2.23
CA TYR A 41 -12.31 -1.23 2.81
C TYR A 41 -11.19 -1.66 1.85
N CYS A 42 -11.30 -2.87 1.27
CA CYS A 42 -10.33 -3.38 0.30
C CYS A 42 -10.34 -2.57 -1.01
N ARG A 43 -11.53 -2.15 -1.49
CA ARG A 43 -11.69 -1.25 -2.67
C ARG A 43 -10.90 0.04 -2.50
N SER A 44 -11.02 0.64 -1.32
CA SER A 44 -10.28 1.87 -0.98
C SER A 44 -8.78 1.63 -0.90
N GLN A 45 -8.33 0.61 -0.17
CA GLN A 45 -6.90 0.30 0.02
C GLN A 45 -6.19 0.01 -1.30
N ARG A 46 -6.73 -0.87 -2.15
CA ARG A 46 -6.11 -1.23 -3.44
C ARG A 46 -5.98 -0.01 -4.36
N THR A 47 -6.98 0.87 -4.35
CA THR A 47 -6.97 2.11 -5.14
C THR A 47 -5.88 3.05 -4.64
N VAL A 48 -5.76 3.24 -3.32
CA VAL A 48 -4.68 4.06 -2.73
C VAL A 48 -3.30 3.49 -3.07
N ILE A 49 -3.10 2.18 -2.99
CA ILE A 49 -1.83 1.53 -3.38
C ILE A 49 -1.48 1.86 -4.84
N GLY A 50 -2.44 1.71 -5.76
CA GLY A 50 -2.23 2.04 -7.17
C GLY A 50 -1.89 3.52 -7.41
N LEU A 51 -2.62 4.44 -6.75
CA LEU A 51 -2.39 5.88 -6.85
C LEU A 51 -1.01 6.27 -6.30
N LEU A 52 -0.61 5.74 -5.14
CA LEU A 52 0.72 5.99 -4.58
C LEU A 52 1.83 5.39 -5.45
N GLY A 53 1.60 4.22 -6.06
CA GLY A 53 2.50 3.63 -7.05
C GLY A 53 2.72 4.54 -8.26
N LEU A 54 1.64 5.12 -8.80
CA LEU A 54 1.71 6.08 -9.91
C LEU A 54 2.47 7.35 -9.51
N LEU A 55 2.17 7.91 -8.33
CA LEU A 55 2.86 9.11 -7.81
C LEU A 55 4.36 8.89 -7.62
N LEU A 56 4.78 7.70 -7.15
CA LEU A 56 6.20 7.33 -7.00
C LEU A 56 6.94 7.25 -8.35
N MET A 57 6.24 6.91 -9.43
CA MET A 57 6.82 6.79 -10.78
C MET A 57 7.01 8.13 -11.50
N LEU A 58 6.38 9.20 -11.02
CA LEU A 58 6.51 10.53 -11.63
C LEU A 58 7.99 10.97 -11.65
N PRO A 59 8.38 11.82 -12.62
CA PRO A 59 9.78 12.26 -12.75
C PRO A 59 10.34 12.86 -11.45
N ASN A 60 9.52 13.64 -10.74
CA ASN A 60 9.87 14.34 -9.51
C ASN A 60 8.86 14.05 -8.37
N PRO A 61 9.07 12.98 -7.58
CA PRO A 61 8.25 12.66 -6.40
C PRO A 61 8.35 13.69 -5.27
N ALA A 62 9.41 14.50 -5.21
CA ALA A 62 9.51 15.59 -4.23
C ALA A 62 8.73 16.85 -4.64
N HIS A 63 8.13 16.88 -5.85
CA HIS A 63 7.28 17.99 -6.24
C HIS A 63 6.15 18.15 -5.22
N TRP A 64 5.89 19.40 -4.79
CA TRP A 64 4.95 19.69 -3.70
C TRP A 64 3.58 19.04 -3.92
N LEU A 65 3.03 19.14 -5.14
CA LEU A 65 1.73 18.53 -5.47
C LEU A 65 1.73 17.00 -5.31
N VAL A 66 2.83 16.34 -5.68
CA VAL A 66 2.96 14.87 -5.55
C VAL A 66 2.98 14.48 -4.08
N ARG A 67 3.74 15.20 -3.26
CA ARG A 67 3.76 14.99 -1.80
C ARG A 67 2.41 15.27 -1.15
N TYR A 68 1.75 16.37 -1.54
CA TYR A 68 0.42 16.72 -1.07
C TYR A 68 -0.60 15.62 -1.36
N LEU A 69 -0.72 15.19 -2.63
CA LEU A 69 -1.64 14.12 -3.02
C LEU A 69 -1.28 12.79 -2.35
N SER A 70 0.02 12.46 -2.25
CA SER A 70 0.46 11.25 -1.57
C SER A 70 0.04 11.23 -0.10
N ALA A 71 0.13 12.37 0.61
CA ALA A 71 -0.28 12.48 1.99
C ALA A 71 -1.80 12.33 2.14
N VAL A 72 -2.58 12.99 1.29
CA VAL A 72 -4.06 12.88 1.30
C VAL A 72 -4.49 11.43 1.09
N PHE A 73 -3.96 10.77 0.05
CA PHE A 73 -4.31 9.38 -0.25
C PHE A 73 -3.83 8.42 0.83
N ALA A 74 -2.62 8.62 1.37
CA ALA A 74 -2.10 7.77 2.44
C ALA A 74 -2.91 7.94 3.73
N VAL A 75 -3.26 9.16 4.14
CA VAL A 75 -4.10 9.37 5.34
C VAL A 75 -5.44 8.66 5.20
N PHE A 76 -6.11 8.81 4.04
CA PHE A 76 -7.35 8.09 3.77
C PHE A 76 -7.14 6.56 3.79
N GLY A 77 -6.18 6.04 3.03
CA GLY A 77 -5.90 4.60 2.95
C GLY A 77 -5.52 3.97 4.29
N LEU A 78 -4.69 4.66 5.08
CA LEU A 78 -4.28 4.22 6.42
C LEU A 78 -5.44 4.26 7.41
N SER A 79 -6.29 5.29 7.38
CA SER A 79 -7.47 5.33 8.26
C SER A 79 -8.42 4.16 7.99
N VAL A 80 -8.70 3.86 6.71
CA VAL A 80 -9.54 2.74 6.29
C VAL A 80 -8.88 1.40 6.63
N GLY A 81 -7.60 1.23 6.30
CA GLY A 81 -6.83 0.01 6.56
C GLY A 81 -6.68 -0.29 8.04
N ALA A 82 -6.37 0.73 8.86
CA ALA A 82 -6.26 0.60 10.30
C ALA A 82 -7.60 0.24 10.94
N THR A 83 -8.70 0.83 10.46
CA THR A 83 -10.05 0.47 10.92
C THR A 83 -10.37 -0.99 10.62
N GLN A 84 -10.10 -1.47 9.39
CA GLN A 84 -10.32 -2.88 9.03
C GLN A 84 -9.44 -3.82 9.85
N HIS A 85 -8.15 -3.49 9.99
CA HIS A 85 -7.19 -4.30 10.71
C HIS A 85 -7.53 -4.39 12.20
N PHE A 86 -7.92 -3.26 12.81
CA PHE A 86 -8.34 -3.22 14.21
C PHE A 86 -9.63 -4.00 14.45
N ARG A 87 -10.59 -3.99 13.53
CA ARG A 87 -11.78 -4.86 13.62
C ARG A 87 -11.41 -6.34 13.62
N GLY A 88 -10.39 -6.73 12.85
CA GLY A 88 -9.86 -8.08 12.90
C GLY A 88 -9.28 -8.43 14.27
N TRP A 89 -8.48 -7.52 14.85
CA TRP A 89 -7.99 -7.67 16.23
C TRP A 89 -9.12 -7.77 17.26
N ALA A 90 -10.16 -6.94 17.15
CA ALA A 90 -11.31 -6.99 18.04
C ALA A 90 -12.00 -8.37 17.99
N ARG A 91 -12.15 -8.97 16.80
CA ARG A 91 -12.69 -10.33 16.65
C ARG A 91 -11.78 -11.40 17.22
N ILE A 92 -10.45 -11.25 17.07
CA ILE A 92 -9.47 -12.18 17.67
C ILE A 92 -9.62 -12.18 19.19
N MET A 93 -9.66 -11.00 19.80
CA MET A 93 -9.79 -10.87 21.26
C MET A 93 -11.16 -11.30 21.78
N GLY A 94 -12.20 -11.18 20.94
CA GLY A 94 -13.55 -11.64 21.25
C GLY A 94 -13.77 -13.15 21.06
N GLY A 95 -12.79 -13.90 20.52
CA GLY A 95 -12.95 -15.32 20.23
C GLY A 95 -13.84 -15.63 19.00
N GLU A 96 -14.19 -14.62 18.21
CA GLU A 96 -15.05 -14.72 17.00
C GLU A 96 -14.23 -14.71 15.69
N PHE A 97 -12.92 -14.88 15.81
CA PHE A 97 -12.02 -14.87 14.67
C PHE A 97 -11.92 -16.26 14.06
N GLU A 98 -12.17 -16.31 12.76
CA GLU A 98 -12.00 -17.51 11.95
C GLU A 98 -11.07 -17.18 10.78
N TRP A 99 -10.10 -18.06 10.53
CA TRP A 99 -9.27 -17.96 9.34
C TRP A 99 -10.07 -18.26 8.06
N GLY A 100 -11.10 -19.11 8.16
CA GLY A 100 -11.85 -19.64 7.03
C GLY A 100 -11.04 -20.61 6.17
N GLU A 101 -11.70 -21.35 5.27
CA GLU A 101 -11.01 -22.26 4.34
C GLU A 101 -10.03 -21.52 3.42
N GLN A 102 -10.35 -20.27 3.06
CA GLN A 102 -9.52 -19.40 2.23
C GLN A 102 -8.75 -18.37 3.07
N TRP A 103 -7.93 -18.85 4.01
CA TRP A 103 -7.16 -18.00 4.93
C TRP A 103 -6.34 -16.89 4.23
N TYR A 104 -5.93 -17.10 2.98
CA TYR A 104 -5.12 -16.16 2.22
C TYR A 104 -5.88 -14.89 1.76
N VAL A 105 -7.21 -14.92 1.73
CA VAL A 105 -8.05 -13.73 1.50
C VAL A 105 -8.59 -13.13 2.81
N ASN A 106 -8.05 -13.55 3.96
CA ASN A 106 -8.54 -13.09 5.25
C ASN A 106 -8.44 -11.55 5.38
N PRO A 107 -9.51 -10.85 5.78
CA PRO A 107 -9.54 -9.39 5.74
C PRO A 107 -8.57 -8.74 6.72
N TRP A 108 -8.27 -9.39 7.85
CA TRP A 108 -7.29 -8.89 8.82
C TRP A 108 -5.87 -8.94 8.25
N MET A 109 -5.52 -10.05 7.59
CA MET A 109 -4.19 -10.22 7.00
C MET A 109 -3.97 -9.26 5.82
N LEU A 110 -4.94 -9.18 4.90
CA LEU A 110 -4.85 -8.31 3.73
C LEU A 110 -4.75 -6.83 4.11
N SER A 111 -5.53 -6.39 5.11
CA SER A 111 -5.41 -5.01 5.62
C SER A 111 -4.07 -4.73 6.29
N GLY A 112 -3.49 -5.71 6.97
CA GLY A 112 -2.11 -5.62 7.48
C GLY A 112 -1.10 -5.37 6.35
N PHE A 113 -1.12 -6.18 5.28
CA PHE A 113 -0.24 -5.97 4.13
C PHE A 113 -0.47 -4.62 3.45
N ALA A 114 -1.73 -4.22 3.29
CA ALA A 114 -2.06 -2.92 2.71
C ALA A 114 -1.49 -1.76 3.52
N LEU A 115 -1.55 -1.81 4.86
CA LEU A 115 -0.94 -0.81 5.73
C LEU A 115 0.56 -0.70 5.47
N PHE A 116 1.28 -1.82 5.46
CA PHE A 116 2.73 -1.82 5.19
C PHE A 116 3.07 -1.27 3.80
N ILE A 117 2.31 -1.64 2.76
CA ILE A 117 2.53 -1.15 1.40
C ILE A 117 2.27 0.37 1.32
N ILE A 118 1.15 0.85 1.87
CA ILE A 118 0.80 2.28 1.84
C ILE A 118 1.83 3.12 2.59
N VAL A 119 2.24 2.69 3.79
CA VAL A 119 3.31 3.37 4.55
C VAL A 119 4.62 3.34 3.79
N GLY A 120 5.03 2.18 3.26
CA GLY A 120 6.27 2.03 2.51
C GLY A 120 6.32 2.96 1.28
N LEU A 121 5.25 3.00 0.48
CA LEU A 121 5.17 3.88 -0.67
C LEU A 121 5.22 5.37 -0.27
N LEU A 122 4.50 5.76 0.79
CA LEU A 122 4.55 7.12 1.31
C LEU A 122 5.98 7.51 1.73
N LEU A 123 6.64 6.66 2.52
CA LEU A 123 8.01 6.91 2.96
C LEU A 123 8.98 7.00 1.78
N LEU A 124 8.83 6.19 0.73
CA LEU A 124 9.65 6.27 -0.48
C LEU A 124 9.43 7.58 -1.25
N ILE A 125 8.18 8.04 -1.41
CA ILE A 125 7.89 9.32 -2.05
C ILE A 125 8.53 10.49 -1.28
N TRP A 126 8.47 10.45 0.06
CA TRP A 126 8.98 11.53 0.91
C TRP A 126 10.49 11.49 1.13
N SER A 127 11.11 10.32 1.09
CA SER A 127 12.56 10.15 1.19
C SER A 127 13.29 10.47 -0.11
N TRP A 128 12.62 10.45 -1.26
CA TRP A 128 13.25 10.85 -2.52
C TRP A 128 13.74 12.30 -2.47
N ARG A 129 15.03 12.49 -2.77
CA ARG A 129 15.69 13.79 -2.87
C ARG A 129 16.15 14.05 -4.30
N PRO A 130 15.70 15.13 -4.96
CA PRO A 130 16.23 15.51 -6.27
C PRO A 130 17.71 15.87 -6.15
N GLY A 131 18.56 15.29 -7.00
CA GLY A 131 19.98 15.67 -7.10
C GLY A 131 20.90 15.15 -6.00
N ALA A 132 20.51 14.15 -5.22
CA ALA A 132 21.45 13.48 -4.31
C ALA A 132 22.59 12.83 -5.13
N PRO A 133 23.88 13.12 -4.82
CA PRO A 133 24.98 12.49 -5.52
C PRO A 133 24.89 10.97 -5.34
N ALA A 134 25.12 10.22 -6.42
CA ALA A 134 25.25 8.77 -6.32
C ALA A 134 26.41 8.50 -5.36
N THR A 135 26.11 7.95 -4.18
CA THR A 135 27.13 7.48 -3.26
C THR A 135 27.89 6.36 -3.96
N THR A 136 29.13 6.67 -4.36
CA THR A 136 30.14 5.74 -4.88
C THR A 136 30.56 4.76 -3.80
#